data_AF-A0A1J4SAP7-F1
#
_entry.id   AF-A0A1J4SAP7-F1
#
_cell.length_a   1.000
_cell.length_b   1.000
_cell.length_c   1.000
_cell.angle_alpha   90.00
_cell.angle_beta   90.00
_cell.angle_gamma   90.00
#
_symmetry.space_group_name_H-M   'P 1'
#
loop_
_entity.id
_entity.type
_entity.pdbx_description
1 polymer ?
#
loop_
_entity_poly.entity_id
_entity_poly.type
_entity_poly.pdbx_seq_one_letter_code
_entity_poly.pdbx_strand_id
1 'polypeptide(L)'
;MVLAGINLTKTYASEQMGRNKKANKVNPADRYAPADFFVRPLYWSEQREMSDQSQHLNVFLDLLPNQSKNEQGRENFRQMLRQQFEEGLPDAVERIWELPPIILKEPFEDYLKLMLEARELFVAGNFYSCVAMCGIVGERLVKGVLRASVLIDKNGQTMRPQDTAFDQLEHIEVSGIVRFLKEAGLLSNEAAKAADSLGQVRNRYAHARGKNPHADAIEAIKLLHTLVEGTVSVFKDFEIKDGAFVPKASTSRTNP
;
A
#
# COMPACT_ATOMS: atom_id res chain seq x y z
N MET A 1 -12.80 -8.35 -26.42
CA MET A 1 -12.63 -7.00 -25.84
C MET A 1 -12.87 -5.98 -26.94
N VAL A 2 -13.95 -5.20 -26.87
CA VAL A 2 -14.30 -4.21 -27.92
C VAL A 2 -13.95 -2.83 -27.39
N LEU A 3 -12.92 -2.19 -27.96
CA LEU A 3 -12.65 -0.78 -27.73
C LEU A 3 -13.63 0.04 -28.56
N ALA A 4 -14.73 0.47 -27.96
CA ALA A 4 -15.64 1.43 -28.58
C ALA A 4 -15.20 2.84 -28.18
N GLY A 5 -14.64 3.59 -29.13
CA GLY A 5 -14.39 5.02 -28.95
C GLY A 5 -15.70 5.79 -29.11
N ILE A 6 -16.21 6.37 -28.03
CA ILE A 6 -17.39 7.24 -28.07
C ILE A 6 -16.92 8.70 -28.10
N ASN A 7 -17.35 9.45 -29.11
CA ASN A 7 -17.10 10.89 -29.22
C ASN A 7 -18.03 11.67 -28.28
N LEU A 8 -17.46 12.31 -27.27
CA LEU A 8 -18.16 13.28 -26.44
C LEU A 8 -17.46 14.64 -26.57
N THR A 9 -17.99 15.51 -27.42
CA THR A 9 -17.57 16.92 -27.53
C THR A 9 -18.24 17.72 -26.40
N LYS A 10 -17.46 18.30 -25.50
CA LYS A 10 -17.94 19.33 -24.55
C LYS A 10 -17.67 20.71 -25.11
N THR A 11 -18.73 21.46 -25.43
CA THR A 11 -18.66 22.88 -25.74
C THR A 11 -18.67 23.66 -24.42
N TYR A 12 -17.56 24.31 -24.06
CA TYR A 12 -17.52 25.22 -22.91
C TYR A 12 -17.96 26.62 -23.34
N ALA A 13 -19.19 27.00 -22.97
CA ALA A 13 -19.62 28.39 -23.00
C ALA A 13 -19.07 29.12 -21.77
N SER A 14 -18.23 30.12 -21.99
CA SER A 14 -17.69 30.98 -20.92
C SER A 14 -18.73 32.02 -20.49
N GLU A 15 -19.43 31.77 -19.38
CA GLU A 15 -20.20 32.81 -18.69
C GLU A 15 -19.29 33.60 -17.74
N GLN A 16 -19.00 34.84 -18.13
CA GLN A 16 -18.44 35.88 -17.27
C GLN A 16 -19.59 36.75 -16.75
N MET A 17 -19.87 36.73 -15.44
CA MET A 17 -20.57 37.84 -14.79
C MET A 17 -20.17 38.00 -13.31
N GLY A 18 -19.69 39.21 -12.98
CA GLY A 18 -20.16 39.94 -11.80
C GLY A 18 -19.37 39.80 -10.50
N ARG A 19 -18.21 40.46 -10.41
CA ARG A 19 -17.66 40.92 -9.12
C ARG A 19 -18.54 42.05 -8.57
N ASN A 20 -18.93 41.96 -7.29
CA ASN A 20 -19.38 43.13 -6.53
C ASN A 20 -18.58 43.26 -5.22
N LYS A 21 -17.96 44.45 -5.05
CA LYS A 21 -17.09 44.83 -3.95
C LYS A 21 -17.93 45.32 -2.77
N LYS A 22 -17.58 44.95 -1.53
CA LYS A 22 -17.78 45.83 -0.36
C LYS A 22 -16.55 45.79 0.55
N ALA A 23 -16.17 47.01 0.92
CA ALA A 23 -15.00 47.40 1.67
C ALA A 23 -15.11 47.06 3.17
N ASN A 24 -13.97 46.89 3.84
CA ASN A 24 -13.86 47.26 5.24
C ASN A 24 -12.52 47.96 5.51
N LYS A 25 -12.64 49.11 6.19
CA LYS A 25 -11.58 50.00 6.67
C LYS A 25 -10.99 49.45 7.97
N VAL A 26 -9.67 49.44 8.12
CA VAL A 26 -9.00 49.66 9.42
C VAL A 26 -7.73 50.50 9.18
N ASN A 27 -7.53 51.47 10.06
CA ASN A 27 -6.57 52.58 10.02
C ASN A 27 -5.16 52.18 10.55
N PRO A 28 -4.13 53.02 10.32
CA PRO A 28 -2.72 52.69 10.40
C PRO A 28 -2.04 53.12 11.71
N ALA A 29 -0.92 52.50 12.03
CA ALA A 29 0.17 53.13 12.78
C ALA A 29 1.50 52.40 12.49
N ASP A 30 2.47 53.20 12.03
CA ASP A 30 3.93 53.06 12.16
C ASP A 30 4.66 51.92 11.41
N ARG A 31 5.81 52.10 10.74
CA ARG A 31 6.65 53.26 10.33
C ARG A 31 7.92 52.68 9.63
N TYR A 32 8.43 53.35 8.58
CA TYR A 32 9.80 53.30 7.99
C TYR A 32 10.30 51.96 7.37
N ALA A 33 10.99 51.85 6.21
CA ALA A 33 11.60 52.79 5.25
C ALA A 33 11.80 52.06 3.87
N PRO A 34 12.25 52.74 2.79
CA PRO A 34 12.06 52.32 1.41
C PRO A 34 13.26 51.57 0.79
N ALA A 35 12.98 50.71 -0.19
CA ALA A 35 13.95 50.28 -1.19
C ALA A 35 13.28 50.29 -2.57
N ASP A 36 13.94 50.95 -3.51
CA ASP A 36 13.53 51.19 -4.88
C ASP A 36 13.13 49.91 -5.61
N PHE A 37 11.89 49.85 -6.11
CA PHE A 37 11.49 48.84 -7.08
C PHE A 37 10.92 49.50 -8.32
N PHE A 38 11.74 49.45 -9.37
CA PHE A 38 11.49 49.92 -10.72
C PHE A 38 10.38 49.08 -11.35
N VAL A 39 9.15 49.60 -11.41
CA VAL A 39 8.04 48.95 -12.15
C VAL A 39 8.11 49.40 -13.61
N ARG A 40 8.67 48.55 -14.47
CA ARG A 40 8.40 48.64 -15.92
C ARG A 40 7.03 48.00 -16.20
N PRO A 41 6.10 48.67 -16.90
CA PRO A 41 4.93 48.01 -17.45
C PRO A 41 5.36 47.22 -18.69
N LEU A 42 5.45 45.89 -18.58
CA LEU A 42 5.46 45.04 -19.77
C LEU A 42 4.03 44.97 -20.31
N TYR A 43 3.78 45.71 -21.40
CA TYR A 43 2.64 45.50 -22.27
C TYR A 43 2.79 44.13 -22.94
N TRP A 44 2.15 43.10 -22.37
CA TRP A 44 1.91 41.83 -23.06
C TRP A 44 0.59 41.95 -23.82
N SER A 45 0.65 42.38 -25.07
CA SER A 45 -0.40 42.09 -26.06
C SER A 45 -0.16 40.68 -26.60
N GLU A 46 -0.42 39.67 -25.78
CA GLU A 46 -0.53 38.28 -26.26
C GLU A 46 -1.94 38.11 -26.83
N GLN A 47 -2.04 38.23 -28.15
CA GLN A 47 -3.13 37.60 -28.90
C GLN A 47 -3.04 36.09 -28.65
N ARG A 48 -3.78 35.59 -27.67
CA ARG A 48 -4.05 34.16 -27.55
C ARG A 48 -4.95 33.78 -28.73
N GLU A 49 -4.32 33.27 -29.78
CA GLU A 49 -5.01 32.37 -30.71
C GLU A 49 -5.65 31.27 -29.86
N MET A 50 -6.98 31.29 -29.74
CA MET A 50 -7.73 30.14 -29.26
C MET A 50 -7.61 29.07 -30.34
N SER A 51 -6.51 28.32 -30.32
CA SER A 51 -6.44 27.09 -31.07
C SER A 51 -7.56 26.20 -30.54
N ASP A 52 -8.59 26.00 -31.36
CA ASP A 52 -9.70 25.08 -31.13
C ASP A 52 -9.21 23.63 -31.23
N GLN A 53 -8.19 23.31 -30.42
CA GLN A 53 -7.71 21.95 -30.21
C GLN A 53 -8.72 21.29 -29.29
N SER A 54 -9.73 20.72 -29.91
CA SER A 54 -10.63 19.75 -29.28
C SER A 54 -9.79 18.72 -28.51
N GLN A 55 -9.76 18.86 -27.19
CA GLN A 55 -9.06 17.93 -26.32
C GLN A 55 -9.82 16.62 -26.33
N HIS A 56 -9.35 15.66 -27.12
CA HIS A 56 -9.89 14.31 -27.11
C HIS A 56 -9.59 13.65 -25.75
N LEU A 57 -10.65 13.29 -25.03
CA LEU A 57 -10.54 12.53 -23.78
C LEU A 57 -10.65 11.04 -24.12
N ASN A 58 -9.56 10.29 -23.93
CA ASN A 58 -9.60 8.83 -24.01
C ASN A 58 -10.24 8.30 -22.72
N VAL A 59 -11.43 7.70 -22.83
CA VAL A 59 -12.16 7.12 -21.71
C VAL A 59 -12.23 5.61 -21.88
N PHE A 60 -11.85 4.87 -20.84
CA PHE A 60 -12.18 3.45 -20.73
C PHE A 60 -13.61 3.33 -20.19
N LEU A 61 -14.46 2.62 -20.92
CA LEU A 61 -15.83 2.37 -20.53
C LEU A 61 -16.07 0.87 -20.43
N ASP A 62 -16.27 0.40 -19.20
CA ASP A 62 -16.73 -0.96 -18.97
C ASP A 62 -18.25 -1.01 -19.16
N LEU A 63 -18.68 -1.70 -20.21
CA LEU A 63 -20.08 -1.88 -20.57
C LEU A 63 -20.59 -3.29 -20.27
N LEU A 64 -19.87 -4.05 -19.43
CA LEU A 64 -20.33 -5.36 -19.00
C LEU A 64 -21.68 -5.22 -18.26
N PRO A 65 -22.71 -6.00 -18.64
CA PRO A 65 -24.00 -5.91 -17.99
C PRO A 65 -23.92 -6.43 -16.56
N ASN A 66 -24.41 -5.66 -15.58
CA ASN A 66 -24.44 -6.05 -14.16
C ASN A 66 -25.17 -7.39 -13.90
N GLN A 67 -26.06 -7.81 -14.81
CA GLN A 67 -26.70 -9.12 -14.79
C GLN A 67 -26.80 -9.67 -16.21
N SER A 68 -26.36 -10.92 -16.40
CA SER A 68 -26.55 -11.63 -17.67
C SER A 68 -28.04 -11.81 -17.95
N LYS A 69 -28.52 -11.33 -19.10
CA LYS A 69 -29.94 -11.43 -19.47
C LYS A 69 -30.35 -12.84 -19.94
N ASN A 70 -29.40 -13.72 -20.28
CA ASN A 70 -29.65 -15.08 -20.75
C ASN A 70 -28.51 -16.03 -20.39
N GLU A 71 -28.78 -17.35 -20.44
CA GLU A 71 -27.78 -18.40 -20.16
C GLU A 71 -26.63 -18.40 -21.17
N GLN A 72 -26.92 -18.11 -22.45
CA GLN A 72 -25.88 -18.02 -23.49
C GLN A 72 -24.82 -16.95 -23.14
N GLY A 73 -25.24 -15.79 -22.62
CA GLY A 73 -24.33 -14.75 -22.19
C GLY A 73 -23.45 -15.18 -21.02
N ARG A 74 -23.99 -15.96 -20.07
CA ARG A 74 -23.21 -16.55 -18.97
C ARG A 74 -22.16 -17.53 -19.49
N GLU A 75 -22.53 -18.38 -20.44
CA GLU A 75 -21.61 -19.35 -21.04
C GLU A 75 -20.50 -18.67 -21.83
N ASN A 76 -20.84 -17.67 -22.66
CA ASN A 76 -19.84 -16.87 -23.38
C ASN A 76 -18.85 -16.19 -22.41
N PHE A 77 -19.36 -15.65 -21.30
CA PHE A 77 -18.51 -15.04 -20.27
C PHE A 77 -17.61 -16.08 -19.58
N ARG A 78 -18.15 -17.27 -19.28
CA ARG A 78 -17.37 -18.39 -18.72
C ARG A 78 -16.24 -18.82 -19.66
N GLN A 79 -16.51 -18.92 -20.96
CA GLN A 79 -15.49 -19.25 -21.97
C GLN A 79 -14.41 -18.16 -22.04
N MET A 80 -14.81 -16.89 -22.03
CA MET A 80 -13.86 -15.77 -21.96
C MET A 80 -12.96 -15.84 -20.73
N LEU A 81 -13.53 -16.10 -19.54
CA LEU A 81 -12.74 -16.25 -18.31
C LEU A 81 -11.81 -17.46 -18.35
N ARG A 82 -12.24 -18.59 -18.92
CA ARG A 82 -11.38 -19.77 -19.12
C ARG A 82 -10.20 -19.45 -20.01
N GLN A 83 -10.45 -18.78 -21.14
CA GLN A 83 -9.40 -18.38 -22.06
C GLN A 83 -8.39 -17.45 -21.35
N GLN A 84 -8.86 -16.43 -20.62
CA GLN A 84 -7.99 -15.53 -19.85
C GLN A 84 -7.14 -16.29 -18.83
N PHE A 85 -7.73 -17.28 -18.15
CA PHE A 85 -7.01 -18.12 -17.21
C PHE A 85 -5.95 -18.98 -17.91
N GLU A 86 -6.29 -19.65 -19.00
CA GLU A 86 -5.37 -20.50 -19.78
C GLU A 86 -4.20 -19.70 -20.36
N GLU A 87 -4.48 -18.49 -20.87
CA GLU A 87 -3.45 -17.58 -21.39
C GLU A 87 -2.48 -17.10 -20.28
N GLY A 88 -2.97 -16.85 -19.07
CA GLY A 88 -2.16 -16.39 -17.94
C GLY A 88 -1.46 -17.50 -17.14
N LEU A 89 -1.83 -18.76 -17.36
CA LEU A 89 -1.34 -19.90 -16.58
C LEU A 89 0.18 -20.11 -16.67
N PRO A 90 0.84 -20.03 -17.84
CA PRO A 90 2.29 -20.20 -17.93
C PRO A 90 3.06 -19.23 -17.03
N ASP A 91 2.72 -17.93 -17.10
CA ASP A 91 3.41 -16.93 -16.27
C ASP A 91 3.09 -17.10 -14.78
N ALA A 92 1.87 -17.54 -14.44
CA ALA A 92 1.48 -17.82 -13.05
C ALA A 92 2.31 -18.96 -12.45
N VAL A 93 2.57 -20.01 -13.25
CA VAL A 93 3.44 -21.13 -12.84
C VAL A 93 4.86 -20.64 -12.57
N GLU A 94 5.43 -19.81 -13.46
CA GLU A 94 6.78 -19.25 -13.24
C GLU A 94 6.85 -18.40 -11.97
N ARG A 95 5.84 -17.55 -11.74
CA ARG A 95 5.78 -16.69 -10.53
C ARG A 95 5.68 -17.47 -9.23
N ILE A 96 5.07 -18.65 -9.20
CA ILE A 96 5.02 -19.49 -7.99
C ILE A 96 6.43 -19.82 -7.48
N TRP A 97 7.36 -20.10 -8.39
CA TRP A 97 8.73 -20.48 -8.05
C TRP A 97 9.57 -19.32 -7.50
N GLU A 98 9.12 -18.08 -7.71
CA GLU A 98 9.78 -16.90 -7.15
C GLU A 98 9.44 -16.68 -5.68
N LEU A 99 8.33 -17.24 -5.20
CA LEU A 99 7.81 -16.97 -3.86
C LEU A 99 8.64 -17.69 -2.79
N PRO A 100 9.00 -17.01 -1.68
CA PRO A 100 9.60 -17.69 -0.55
C PRO A 100 8.61 -18.71 0.04
N PRO A 101 9.11 -19.82 0.63
CA PRO A 101 8.27 -20.74 1.39
C PRO A 101 7.63 -20.00 2.57
N ILE A 102 6.41 -20.38 2.98
CA ILE A 102 5.80 -19.86 4.20
C ILE A 102 5.85 -20.94 5.27
N ILE A 103 6.37 -20.59 6.44
CA ILE A 103 6.41 -21.47 7.61
C ILE A 103 5.88 -20.67 8.80
N LEU A 104 4.76 -21.10 9.38
CA LEU A 104 4.11 -20.45 10.51
C LEU A 104 3.85 -21.47 11.63
N LYS A 105 3.78 -21.03 12.90
CA LYS A 105 3.40 -21.87 14.07
C LYS A 105 2.09 -21.40 14.72
N GLU A 106 1.13 -22.32 14.90
CA GLU A 106 -0.24 -21.98 15.33
C GLU A 106 -0.23 -21.22 16.67
N PRO A 107 -1.20 -20.31 16.93
CA PRO A 107 -2.36 -19.96 16.10
C PRO A 107 -2.11 -18.72 15.21
N PHE A 108 -2.33 -18.86 13.90
CA PHE A 108 -2.04 -17.80 12.90
C PHE A 108 -3.16 -17.61 11.87
N GLU A 109 -4.36 -18.15 12.12
CA GLU A 109 -5.43 -18.24 11.12
C GLU A 109 -5.76 -16.91 10.43
N ASP A 110 -5.71 -15.81 11.18
CA ASP A 110 -6.05 -14.48 10.65
C ASP A 110 -4.95 -13.87 9.77
N TYR A 111 -3.67 -14.14 10.06
CA TYR A 111 -2.55 -13.62 9.27
C TYR A 111 -2.25 -14.50 8.06
N LEU A 112 -2.38 -15.82 8.22
CA LEU A 112 -2.15 -16.79 7.15
C LEU A 112 -3.04 -16.49 5.94
N LYS A 113 -4.34 -16.26 6.16
CA LYS A 113 -5.29 -15.95 5.07
C LYS A 113 -4.85 -14.73 4.26
N LEU A 114 -4.46 -13.65 4.93
CA LEU A 114 -4.04 -12.42 4.25
C LEU A 114 -2.68 -12.57 3.55
N MET A 115 -1.77 -13.36 4.11
CA MET A 115 -0.49 -13.69 3.45
C MET A 115 -0.70 -14.52 2.19
N LEU A 116 -1.62 -15.51 2.25
CA LEU A 116 -1.98 -16.30 1.08
C LEU A 116 -2.63 -15.42 0.02
N GLU A 117 -3.54 -14.52 0.40
CA GLU A 117 -4.15 -13.56 -0.52
C GLU A 117 -3.10 -12.66 -1.21
N ALA A 118 -2.10 -12.16 -0.48
CA ALA A 118 -0.99 -11.39 -1.08
C ALA A 118 -0.21 -12.22 -2.11
N ARG A 119 0.05 -13.50 -1.83
CA ARG A 119 0.74 -14.41 -2.76
C ARG A 119 -0.10 -14.72 -3.98
N GLU A 120 -1.39 -14.97 -3.81
CA GLU A 120 -2.33 -15.20 -4.91
C GLU A 120 -2.38 -13.98 -5.84
N LEU A 121 -2.39 -12.77 -5.28
CA LEU A 121 -2.31 -11.53 -6.07
C LEU A 121 -1.02 -11.45 -6.90
N PHE A 122 0.13 -11.83 -6.33
CA PHE A 122 1.39 -11.90 -7.07
C PHE A 122 1.34 -12.93 -8.20
N VAL A 123 0.90 -14.16 -7.90
CA VAL A 123 0.79 -15.25 -8.88
C VAL A 123 -0.17 -14.86 -10.02
N ALA A 124 -1.25 -14.14 -9.72
CA ALA A 124 -2.20 -13.63 -10.70
C ALA A 124 -1.70 -12.40 -11.49
N GLY A 125 -0.50 -11.87 -11.21
CA GLY A 125 0.06 -10.68 -11.89
C GLY A 125 -0.48 -9.34 -11.37
N ASN A 126 -1.23 -9.33 -10.26
CA ASN A 126 -1.81 -8.14 -9.65
C ASN A 126 -0.82 -7.45 -8.69
N PHE A 127 0.32 -7.00 -9.23
CA PHE A 127 1.46 -6.55 -8.43
C PHE A 127 1.19 -5.34 -7.53
N TYR A 128 0.40 -4.35 -7.98
CA TYR A 128 0.03 -3.19 -7.17
C TYR A 128 -0.79 -3.61 -5.95
N SER A 129 -1.78 -4.48 -6.16
CA SER A 129 -2.60 -5.05 -5.10
C SER A 129 -1.78 -5.91 -4.16
N CYS A 130 -0.83 -6.70 -4.68
CA CYS A 130 0.11 -7.46 -3.87
C CYS A 130 0.92 -6.55 -2.94
N VAL A 131 1.55 -5.49 -3.44
CA VAL A 131 2.32 -4.53 -2.63
C VAL A 131 1.44 -3.91 -1.54
N ALA A 132 0.22 -3.48 -1.90
CA ALA A 132 -0.72 -2.89 -0.96
C ALA A 132 -1.12 -3.89 0.15
N MET A 133 -1.45 -5.13 -0.25
CA MET A 133 -1.81 -6.19 0.68
C MET A 133 -0.65 -6.52 1.62
N CYS A 134 0.58 -6.68 1.10
CA CYS A 134 1.74 -6.91 1.96
C CYS A 134 1.90 -5.81 3.01
N GLY A 135 1.77 -4.54 2.61
CA GLY A 135 1.82 -3.40 3.53
C GLY A 135 0.73 -3.45 4.63
N ILE A 136 -0.51 -3.79 4.26
CA ILE A 136 -1.63 -3.95 5.22
C ILE A 136 -1.34 -5.08 6.20
N VAL A 137 -0.87 -6.24 5.72
CA VAL A 137 -0.54 -7.39 6.56
C VAL A 137 0.61 -7.06 7.52
N GLY A 138 1.67 -6.43 7.03
CA GLY A 138 2.81 -6.02 7.86
C GLY A 138 2.42 -5.04 8.96
N GLU A 139 1.58 -4.04 8.64
CA GLU A 139 1.03 -3.12 9.65
C GLU A 139 0.20 -3.85 10.72
N ARG A 140 -0.71 -4.74 10.29
CA ARG A 140 -1.54 -5.54 11.21
C ARG A 140 -0.70 -6.43 12.11
N LEU A 141 0.36 -7.01 11.58
CA LEU A 141 1.26 -7.88 12.32
C LEU A 141 2.05 -7.10 13.38
N VAL A 142 2.62 -5.94 13.04
CA VAL A 142 3.31 -5.05 14.00
C VAL A 142 2.36 -4.62 15.12
N LYS A 143 1.15 -4.19 14.78
CA LYS A 143 0.12 -3.82 15.78
C LYS A 143 -0.32 -5.02 16.62
N GLY A 144 -0.38 -6.22 16.03
CA GLY A 144 -0.65 -7.47 16.73
C GLY A 144 0.41 -7.80 17.77
N VAL A 145 1.69 -7.68 17.42
CA VAL A 145 2.81 -7.89 18.36
C VAL A 145 2.75 -6.91 19.52
N LEU A 146 2.46 -5.63 19.25
CA LEU A 146 2.25 -4.64 20.31
C LEU A 146 1.12 -5.06 21.25
N ARG A 147 -0.06 -5.40 20.69
CA ARG A 147 -1.24 -5.84 21.47
C ARG A 147 -0.97 -7.08 22.31
N ALA A 148 -0.16 -8.02 21.79
CA ALA A 148 0.21 -9.23 22.51
C ALA A 148 1.24 -9.00 23.62
N SER A 149 2.08 -7.97 23.50
CA SER A 149 3.24 -7.76 24.37
C SER A 149 3.03 -6.69 25.44
N VAL A 150 2.08 -5.76 25.24
CA VAL A 150 1.84 -4.66 26.18
C VAL A 150 1.00 -5.14 27.36
N LEU A 151 1.56 -4.98 28.55
CA LEU A 151 0.90 -5.17 29.83
C LEU A 151 1.03 -3.89 30.65
N ILE A 152 -0.01 -3.55 31.43
CA ILE A 152 -0.01 -2.40 32.32
C ILE A 152 0.08 -2.91 33.75
N ASP A 153 1.02 -2.39 34.52
CA ASP A 153 1.01 -2.55 35.98
C ASP A 153 0.08 -1.49 36.59
N LYS A 154 -0.98 -1.95 37.25
CA LYS A 154 -1.92 -1.11 37.97
C LYS A 154 -2.11 -1.67 39.37
N ASN A 155 -1.71 -0.90 40.38
CA ASN A 155 -1.79 -1.29 41.79
C ASN A 155 -1.08 -2.62 42.12
N GLY A 156 0.08 -2.87 41.49
CA GLY A 156 0.84 -4.12 41.65
C GLY A 156 0.23 -5.32 40.94
N GLN A 157 -0.78 -5.10 40.09
CA GLN A 157 -1.38 -6.14 39.25
C GLN A 157 -1.03 -5.88 37.78
N THR A 158 -0.41 -6.87 37.16
CA THR A 158 -0.20 -6.89 35.70
C THR A 158 -1.52 -7.22 35.02
N MET A 159 -2.03 -6.29 34.23
CA MET A 159 -3.26 -6.45 33.48
C MET A 159 -3.05 -6.17 31.99
N ARG A 160 -3.79 -6.90 31.15
CA ARG A 160 -3.85 -6.62 29.72
C ARG A 160 -4.87 -5.50 29.46
N PRO A 161 -4.52 -4.47 28.67
CA PRO A 161 -5.49 -3.46 28.24
C PRO A 161 -6.66 -4.10 27.48
N GLN A 162 -7.86 -3.53 27.60
CA GLN A 162 -9.01 -3.94 26.78
C GLN A 162 -8.80 -3.52 25.31
N ASP A 163 -9.47 -4.20 24.39
CA ASP A 163 -9.33 -3.92 22.94
C ASP A 163 -9.66 -2.45 22.60
N THR A 164 -10.67 -1.86 23.26
CA THR A 164 -11.03 -0.44 23.09
C THR A 164 -9.91 0.54 23.44
N ALA A 165 -9.02 0.17 24.37
CA ALA A 165 -7.83 0.96 24.69
C ALA A 165 -6.76 0.82 23.61
N PHE A 166 -6.59 -0.38 23.04
CA PHE A 166 -5.70 -0.60 21.91
C PHE A 166 -6.20 0.05 20.62
N ASP A 167 -7.50 0.20 20.44
CA ASP A 167 -8.10 0.90 19.29
C ASP A 167 -7.65 2.36 19.24
N GLN A 168 -7.39 2.98 20.40
CA GLN A 168 -6.81 4.32 20.47
C GLN A 168 -5.38 4.38 19.89
N LEU A 169 -4.66 3.24 19.89
CA LEU A 169 -3.32 3.14 19.31
C LEU A 169 -3.35 2.91 17.79
N GLU A 170 -4.52 2.70 17.18
CA GLU A 170 -4.60 2.51 15.72
C GLU A 170 -4.20 3.76 14.94
N HIS A 171 -4.37 4.93 15.55
CA HIS A 171 -3.99 6.23 15.00
C HIS A 171 -2.49 6.55 15.14
N ILE A 172 -1.75 5.76 15.91
CA ILE A 172 -0.31 5.94 16.06
C ILE A 172 0.37 5.48 14.78
N GLU A 173 1.32 6.29 14.31
CA GLU A 173 2.13 5.95 13.15
C GLU A 173 2.88 4.63 13.38
N VAL A 174 2.76 3.72 12.41
CA VAL A 174 3.35 2.38 12.48
C VAL A 174 4.86 2.44 12.73
N SER A 175 5.57 3.42 12.16
CA SER A 175 7.02 3.60 12.36
C SER A 175 7.39 3.85 13.84
N GLY A 176 6.53 4.54 14.59
CA GLY A 176 6.68 4.75 16.02
C GLY A 176 6.53 3.44 16.80
N ILE A 177 5.56 2.61 16.42
CA ILE A 177 5.34 1.29 17.02
C ILE A 177 6.52 0.36 16.69
N VAL A 178 6.99 0.32 15.45
CA VAL A 178 8.16 -0.48 15.03
C VAL A 178 9.39 -0.13 15.87
N ARG A 179 9.67 1.17 16.03
CA ARG A 179 10.79 1.65 16.84
C ARG A 179 10.64 1.24 18.31
N PHE A 180 9.45 1.43 18.89
CA PHE A 180 9.16 1.01 20.26
C PHE A 180 9.42 -0.49 20.46
N LEU A 181 8.87 -1.34 19.58
CA LEU A 181 9.02 -2.79 19.68
C LEU A 181 10.48 -3.24 19.49
N LYS A 182 11.23 -2.57 18.62
CA LYS A 182 12.66 -2.81 18.44
C LYS A 182 13.44 -2.49 19.72
N GLU A 183 13.27 -1.29 20.28
CA GLU A 183 13.97 -0.89 21.51
C GLU A 183 13.57 -1.75 22.72
N ALA A 184 12.33 -2.25 22.75
CA ALA A 184 11.85 -3.21 23.74
C ALA A 184 12.35 -4.65 23.53
N GLY A 185 13.11 -4.92 22.45
CA GLY A 185 13.61 -6.26 22.13
C GLY A 185 12.54 -7.25 21.62
N LEU A 186 11.34 -6.76 21.30
CA LEU A 186 10.21 -7.54 20.77
C LEU A 186 10.26 -7.71 19.25
N LEU A 187 11.06 -6.89 18.57
CA LEU A 187 11.40 -7.05 17.15
C LEU A 187 12.92 -7.09 17.00
N SER A 188 13.41 -8.06 16.22
CA SER A 188 14.81 -8.03 15.76
C SER A 188 15.07 -6.83 14.83
N ASN A 189 16.33 -6.39 14.73
CA ASN A 189 16.76 -5.31 13.84
C ASN A 189 16.32 -5.52 12.39
N GLU A 190 16.42 -6.77 11.91
CA GLU A 190 16.06 -7.17 10.55
C GLU A 190 14.55 -7.03 10.32
N ALA A 191 13.74 -7.45 11.30
CA ALA A 191 12.28 -7.35 11.24
C ALA A 191 11.79 -5.90 11.29
N ALA A 192 12.41 -5.08 12.15
CA ALA A 192 12.10 -3.66 12.22
C ALA A 192 12.42 -2.95 10.88
N LYS A 193 13.62 -3.21 10.32
CA LYS A 193 14.01 -2.70 9.00
C LYS A 193 13.06 -3.18 7.90
N ALA A 194 12.61 -4.43 7.97
CA ALA A 194 11.67 -5.00 7.01
C ALA A 194 10.31 -4.29 7.08
N ALA A 195 9.78 -4.05 8.28
CA ALA A 195 8.53 -3.30 8.48
C ALA A 195 8.61 -1.88 7.93
N ASP A 196 9.69 -1.14 8.23
CA ASP A 196 9.90 0.22 7.73
C ASP A 196 9.99 0.24 6.20
N SER A 197 10.76 -0.69 5.62
CA SER A 197 10.93 -0.80 4.17
C SER A 197 9.61 -1.12 3.48
N LEU A 198 8.79 -2.00 4.07
CA LEU A 198 7.47 -2.36 3.55
C LEU A 198 6.54 -1.14 3.49
N GLY A 199 6.55 -0.30 4.54
CA GLY A 199 5.84 0.98 4.56
C GLY A 199 6.29 1.91 3.44
N GLN A 200 7.61 2.00 3.19
CA GLN A 200 8.16 2.80 2.10
C GLN A 200 7.74 2.28 0.72
N VAL A 201 7.82 0.97 0.46
CA VAL A 201 7.39 0.38 -0.82
C VAL A 201 5.91 0.68 -1.06
N ARG A 202 5.04 0.43 -0.08
CA ARG A 202 3.60 0.77 -0.17
C ARG A 202 3.40 2.25 -0.48
N ASN A 203 4.12 3.15 0.22
CA ASN A 203 3.98 4.59 0.04
C ASN A 203 4.41 5.07 -1.36
N ARG A 204 5.45 4.45 -1.96
CA ARG A 204 5.84 4.73 -3.36
C ARG A 204 4.67 4.45 -4.32
N TYR A 205 3.94 3.37 -4.12
CA TYR A 205 2.82 2.97 -4.97
C TYR A 205 1.57 3.84 -4.74
N ALA A 206 1.28 4.22 -3.49
CA ALA A 206 0.20 5.14 -3.16
C ALA A 206 0.35 6.51 -3.85
N HIS A 207 1.59 6.93 -4.12
CA HIS A 207 1.90 8.19 -4.81
C HIS A 207 2.29 8.04 -6.28
N ALA A 208 1.97 6.90 -6.91
CA ALA A 208 2.28 6.60 -8.32
C ALA A 208 3.78 6.74 -8.68
N ARG A 209 4.69 6.49 -7.73
CA ARG A 209 6.15 6.52 -7.90
C ARG A 209 6.78 5.14 -8.05
N GLY A 210 5.97 4.07 -8.00
CA GLY A 210 6.41 2.71 -8.30
C GLY A 210 6.86 2.59 -9.76
N LYS A 211 8.04 2.03 -9.99
CA LYS A 211 8.63 1.95 -11.34
C LYS A 211 8.65 0.54 -11.91
N ASN A 212 8.71 -0.48 -11.05
CA ASN A 212 8.76 -1.87 -11.48
C ASN A 212 7.82 -2.72 -10.59
N PRO A 213 6.53 -2.82 -10.98
CA PRO A 213 5.50 -3.50 -10.20
C PRO A 213 5.88 -4.91 -9.79
N HIS A 214 6.42 -5.70 -10.73
CA HIS A 214 6.84 -7.07 -10.46
C HIS A 214 7.96 -7.13 -9.40
N ALA A 215 9.03 -6.37 -9.61
CA ALA A 215 10.18 -6.35 -8.70
C ALA A 215 9.83 -5.80 -7.31
N ASP A 216 9.00 -4.75 -7.25
CA ASP A 216 8.54 -4.17 -5.99
C ASP A 216 7.59 -5.14 -5.24
N ALA A 217 6.77 -5.92 -5.96
CA ALA A 217 5.89 -6.91 -5.34
C ALA A 217 6.67 -8.09 -4.76
N ILE A 218 7.67 -8.61 -5.47
CA ILE A 218 8.51 -9.67 -4.92
C ILE A 218 9.37 -9.17 -3.75
N GLU A 219 9.85 -7.92 -3.80
CA GLU A 219 10.50 -7.26 -2.67
C GLU A 219 9.55 -7.17 -1.46
N ALA A 220 8.32 -6.70 -1.66
CA ALA A 220 7.32 -6.60 -0.61
C ALA A 220 6.99 -7.95 0.05
N ILE A 221 6.89 -9.03 -0.74
CA ILE A 221 6.69 -10.39 -0.21
C ILE A 221 7.88 -10.83 0.64
N LYS A 222 9.11 -10.60 0.18
CA LYS A 222 10.33 -10.95 0.93
C LYS A 222 10.45 -10.16 2.24
N LEU A 223 10.12 -8.87 2.22
CA LEU A 223 10.06 -8.03 3.41
C LEU A 223 8.99 -8.52 4.39
N LEU A 224 7.79 -8.86 3.90
CA LEU A 224 6.73 -9.42 4.73
C LEU A 224 7.15 -10.76 5.37
N HIS A 225 7.80 -11.64 4.59
CA HIS A 225 8.32 -12.91 5.09
C HIS A 225 9.35 -12.68 6.21
N THR A 226 10.28 -11.76 6.00
CA THR A 226 11.31 -11.39 7.00
C THR A 226 10.66 -10.87 8.30
N LEU A 227 9.61 -10.05 8.16
CA LEU A 227 8.87 -9.52 9.30
C LEU A 227 8.15 -10.64 10.07
N VAL A 228 7.48 -11.54 9.37
CA VAL A 228 6.83 -12.72 9.93
C VAL A 228 7.82 -13.62 10.68
N GLU A 229 8.98 -13.88 10.07
CA GLU A 229 10.05 -14.67 10.69
C GLU A 229 10.59 -14.02 11.97
N GLY A 230 10.61 -12.70 12.03
CA GLY A 230 11.09 -11.97 13.19
C GLY A 230 10.07 -11.74 14.30
N THR A 231 8.81 -12.17 14.12
CA THR A 231 7.69 -11.82 15.02
C THR A 231 6.93 -13.05 15.50
N VAL A 232 6.37 -13.82 14.58
CA VAL A 232 5.46 -14.93 14.86
C VAL A 232 6.08 -16.29 14.55
N SER A 233 7.22 -16.32 13.86
CA SER A 233 7.93 -17.57 13.59
C SER A 233 8.87 -17.94 14.73
N VAL A 234 8.62 -19.11 15.32
CA VAL A 234 9.50 -19.75 16.30
C VAL A 234 10.63 -20.55 15.60
N PHE A 235 10.67 -20.56 14.27
CA PHE A 235 11.62 -21.36 13.49
C PHE A 235 12.95 -20.66 13.22
N LYS A 236 13.22 -19.49 13.82
CA LYS A 236 14.56 -18.88 13.73
C LYS A 236 15.67 -19.84 14.17
N ASP A 237 15.34 -20.74 15.10
CA ASP A 237 16.23 -21.77 15.65
C ASP A 237 16.10 -23.13 14.96
N PHE A 238 15.40 -23.23 13.83
CA PHE A 238 15.19 -24.47 13.09
C PHE A 238 15.54 -24.31 11.61
N GLU A 239 15.96 -25.39 10.96
CA GLU A 239 16.24 -25.49 9.54
C GLU A 239 15.56 -26.74 8.96
N ILE A 240 15.27 -26.74 7.65
CA ILE A 240 14.74 -27.93 6.98
C ILE A 240 15.93 -28.74 6.45
N LYS A 241 16.14 -29.94 7.00
CA LYS A 241 17.09 -30.93 6.47
C LYS A 241 16.34 -32.19 6.08
N ASP A 242 16.53 -32.65 4.84
CA ASP A 242 15.90 -33.86 4.29
C ASP A 242 14.37 -33.90 4.45
N GLY A 243 13.71 -32.74 4.30
CA GLY A 243 12.26 -32.61 4.45
C GLY A 243 11.74 -32.59 5.89
N ALA A 244 12.62 -32.60 6.89
CA ALA A 244 12.28 -32.49 8.31
C ALA A 244 12.78 -31.17 8.92
N PHE A 245 12.00 -30.59 9.84
CA PHE A 245 12.46 -29.47 10.67
C PHE A 245 13.40 -29.99 11.76
N VAL A 246 14.65 -29.54 11.72
CA VAL A 246 15.66 -29.84 12.74
C VAL A 246 16.11 -28.54 13.42
N PRO A 247 16.40 -28.55 14.73
CA PRO A 247 16.99 -27.40 15.39
C PRO A 247 18.33 -27.03 14.74
N LYS A 248 18.58 -25.75 14.47
CA LYS A 248 19.91 -25.26 14.11
C LYS A 248 20.85 -25.59 15.25
N ALA A 249 22.00 -26.19 14.92
CA ALA A 249 23.04 -26.45 15.91
C ALA A 249 23.34 -25.15 16.66
N SER A 250 23.13 -25.14 17.97
CA SER A 250 23.40 -23.97 18.79
C SER A 250 24.87 -23.63 18.66
N THR A 251 25.19 -22.54 17.95
CA THR A 251 26.49 -21.90 18.09
C THR A 251 26.54 -21.41 19.53
N SER A 252 27.22 -22.19 20.37
CA SER A 252 27.50 -21.86 21.76
C SER A 252 27.95 -20.41 21.83
N ARG A 253 27.08 -19.53 22.34
CA ARG A 253 27.47 -18.18 22.73
C ARG A 253 28.47 -18.34 23.86
N THR A 254 29.75 -18.23 23.52
CA THR A 254 30.79 -17.89 24.49
C THR A 254 30.43 -16.50 25.01
N ASN A 255 29.82 -16.45 26.19
CA ASN A 255 29.65 -15.20 26.92
C ASN A 255 31.03 -14.68 27.34
N PRO A 256 31.38 -13.41 27.05
CA PRO A 256 32.44 -12.72 27.78
C PRO A 256 32.03 -12.41 29.23
#